data_AF-A0A814MJZ1-F1
#
_entry.id   AF-A0A814MJZ1-F1
#
_cell.length_a   1.000
_cell.length_b   1.000
_cell.length_c   1.000
_cell.angle_alpha   90.00
_cell.angle_beta   90.00
_cell.angle_gamma   90.00
#
_symmetry.space_group_name_H-M   'P 1'
#
loop_
_entity.id
_entity.type
_entity.pdbx_description
1 polymer ?
#
loop_
_entity_poly.entity_id
_entity_poly.type
_entity_poly.pdbx_seq_one_letter_code
_entity_poly.pdbx_strand_id
1 'polypeptide(L)'
;MATNVLSNNKSNSNNHIQCFDLFHLIWLDDDDSGKDENDEYMLRSTLIKFTKYQNVISCRQYIENLSANNRLVLLISNHLSNEIIPTIHKLQQVSLICVYGVNSVTNEKSFEQFSQNNCR
;
A
#
# COMPACT_ATOMS: atom_id res chain seq x y z
N MET A 1 27.13 54.59 17.21
CA MET A 1 26.20 53.79 18.03
C MET A 1 25.30 52.99 17.09
N ALA A 2 25.22 51.67 17.31
CA ALA A 2 24.32 50.62 16.76
C ALA A 2 24.30 50.40 15.23
N THR A 3 24.88 49.33 14.63
CA THR A 3 24.56 47.86 14.59
C THR A 3 23.22 47.53 13.91
N ASN A 4 23.19 46.92 12.71
CA ASN A 4 23.10 45.47 12.38
C ASN A 4 21.82 45.24 11.53
N VAL A 5 21.91 44.85 10.25
CA VAL A 5 21.99 43.46 9.68
C VAL A 5 20.66 42.69 9.74
N LEU A 6 20.05 42.42 8.57
CA LEU A 6 19.58 41.11 8.04
C LEU A 6 18.81 41.37 6.73
N SER A 7 19.38 41.15 5.55
CA SER A 7 19.47 39.89 4.80
C SER A 7 18.11 39.33 4.30
N ASN A 8 17.98 39.39 2.96
CA ASN A 8 17.35 38.48 2.01
C ASN A 8 16.00 37.81 2.35
N ASN A 9 15.07 37.82 1.38
CA ASN A 9 14.85 36.67 0.49
C ASN A 9 13.64 36.95 -0.43
N LYS A 10 13.92 37.07 -1.73
CA LYS A 10 12.89 37.04 -2.78
C LYS A 10 12.31 35.62 -2.79
N SER A 11 11.13 35.46 -2.21
CA SER A 11 10.35 34.22 -2.24
C SER A 11 9.97 33.90 -3.68
N ASN A 12 10.82 33.16 -4.38
CA ASN A 12 10.48 32.58 -5.66
C ASN A 12 9.91 31.19 -5.42
N SER A 13 8.62 31.10 -5.73
CA SER A 13 7.73 29.95 -5.63
C SER A 13 8.32 28.71 -6.29
N ASN A 14 8.92 27.83 -5.49
CA ASN A 14 9.13 26.43 -5.83
C ASN A 14 8.45 25.57 -4.76
N ASN A 15 7.12 25.66 -4.68
CA ASN A 15 6.32 24.61 -4.08
C ASN A 15 6.30 23.42 -5.06
N HIS A 16 7.46 22.83 -5.32
CA HIS A 16 7.52 21.48 -5.83
C HIS A 16 7.17 20.60 -4.63
N ILE A 17 5.87 20.53 -4.32
CA ILE A 17 5.34 19.48 -3.45
C ILE A 17 5.67 18.21 -4.22
N GLN A 18 6.81 17.60 -3.92
CA GLN A 18 7.06 16.21 -4.22
C GLN A 18 6.00 15.47 -3.40
N CYS A 19 4.81 15.32 -4.00
CA CYS A 19 3.83 14.35 -3.57
C CYS A 19 4.46 13.00 -3.91
N PHE A 20 5.42 12.57 -3.09
CA PHE A 20 5.67 11.15 -2.96
C PHE A 20 4.41 10.63 -2.30
N ASP A 21 3.42 10.29 -3.12
CA ASP A 21 2.39 9.36 -2.70
C ASP A 21 3.16 8.12 -2.25
N LEU A 22 3.36 8.00 -0.94
CA LEU A 22 4.01 6.85 -0.34
C LEU A 22 3.05 5.69 -0.56
N PHE A 23 3.30 4.90 -1.60
CA PHE A 23 2.59 3.66 -1.81
C PHE A 23 3.01 2.69 -0.70
N HIS A 24 2.06 2.33 0.15
CA HIS A 24 2.24 1.25 1.10
C HIS A 24 1.76 -0.04 0.44
N LEU A 25 2.65 -1.03 0.35
CA LEU A 25 2.26 -2.38 -0.04
C LEU A 25 1.94 -3.20 1.20
N ILE A 26 0.73 -3.75 1.22
CA ILE A 26 0.25 -4.64 2.25
C ILE A 26 0.09 -6.03 1.64
N TRP A 27 0.81 -7.00 2.17
CA TRP A 27 0.71 -8.40 1.76
C TRP A 27 0.01 -9.19 2.86
N LEU A 28 -1.19 -9.68 2.61
CA LEU A 28 -1.95 -10.52 3.54
C LEU A 28 -1.92 -11.97 3.05
N ASP A 29 -1.22 -12.83 3.79
CA ASP A 29 -1.03 -14.24 3.47
C ASP A 29 -1.01 -15.11 4.74
N ASP A 30 -1.71 -16.23 4.73
CA ASP A 30 -1.81 -17.15 5.86
C ASP A 30 -0.74 -18.26 5.84
N ASP A 31 -0.06 -18.47 4.71
CA ASP A 31 1.06 -19.39 4.57
C ASP A 31 2.39 -18.68 4.91
N ASP A 32 3.06 -19.16 5.95
CA ASP A 32 4.37 -18.66 6.40
C ASP A 32 5.51 -19.65 6.10
N SER A 33 5.32 -20.58 5.16
CA SER A 33 6.31 -21.59 4.80
C SER A 33 7.59 -21.05 4.13
N GLY A 34 7.76 -19.72 4.04
CA GLY A 34 8.96 -19.07 3.50
C GLY A 34 9.16 -19.23 1.99
N LYS A 35 8.19 -19.82 1.28
CA LYS A 35 8.30 -20.12 -0.16
C LYS A 35 8.44 -18.89 -1.05
N ASP A 36 8.06 -17.72 -0.54
CA ASP A 36 8.02 -16.47 -1.29
C ASP A 36 9.08 -15.44 -0.81
N GLU A 37 10.13 -15.87 -0.09
CA GLU A 37 11.19 -14.97 0.42
C GLU A 37 11.83 -14.08 -0.66
N ASN A 38 12.05 -14.62 -1.86
CA ASN A 38 12.62 -13.86 -2.98
C ASN A 38 11.65 -12.77 -3.50
N ASP A 39 10.36 -13.08 -3.58
CA ASP A 39 9.34 -12.13 -4.00
C ASP A 39 9.18 -11.03 -2.95
N GLU A 40 9.20 -11.39 -1.67
CA GLU A 40 9.18 -10.46 -0.55
C GLU A 40 10.39 -9.52 -0.55
N TYR A 41 11.60 -10.04 -0.83
CA TYR A 41 12.82 -9.23 -0.94
C TYR A 41 12.76 -8.24 -2.12
N MET A 42 12.28 -8.69 -3.28
CA MET A 42 12.09 -7.81 -4.44
C MET A 42 11.07 -6.69 -4.17
N LEU A 43 9.97 -7.03 -3.50
CA LEU A 43 8.93 -6.05 -3.18
C LEU A 43 9.41 -5.04 -2.12
N ARG A 44 10.13 -5.50 -1.08
CA ARG A 44 10.76 -4.62 -0.09
C ARG A 44 11.78 -3.66 -0.69
N SER A 45 12.54 -4.09 -1.68
CA SER A 45 13.56 -3.25 -2.32
C SER A 45 12.97 -2.23 -3.30
N THR A 46 11.76 -2.47 -3.80
CA THR A 46 11.08 -1.61 -4.79
C THR A 46 10.11 -0.59 -4.15
N LEU A 47 9.57 -0.89 -2.96
CA LEU A 47 8.55 -0.07 -2.31
C LEU A 47 9.06 0.58 -1.02
N ILE A 48 8.65 1.83 -0.78
CA ILE A 48 9.12 2.63 0.37
C ILE A 48 8.66 2.02 1.71
N LYS A 49 7.50 1.36 1.74
CA LYS A 49 6.97 0.65 2.91
C LYS A 49 6.24 -0.63 2.50
N PHE A 50 6.71 -1.75 3.03
CA PHE A 50 6.12 -3.07 2.88
C PHE A 50 5.73 -3.63 4.25
N THR A 51 4.54 -4.18 4.39
CA THR A 51 4.10 -4.85 5.62
C THR A 51 3.30 -6.11 5.30
N LYS A 52 3.71 -7.23 5.90
CA LYS A 52 3.03 -8.52 5.77
C LYS A 52 2.15 -8.77 7.00
N TYR A 53 0.96 -9.31 6.79
CA TYR A 53 0.03 -9.73 7.84
C TYR A 53 -0.41 -11.16 7.58
N GLN A 54 -0.66 -11.91 8.66
CA GLN A 54 -1.21 -13.28 8.62
C GLN A 54 -2.67 -13.34 9.08
N ASN A 55 -3.24 -12.21 9.52
CA ASN A 55 -4.58 -12.14 10.07
C ASN A 55 -5.34 -10.93 9.52
N VAL A 56 -6.57 -11.17 9.06
CA VAL A 56 -7.49 -10.15 8.52
C VAL A 56 -7.77 -9.03 9.52
N ILE A 57 -7.95 -9.35 10.81
CA ILE A 57 -8.28 -8.38 11.86
C ILE A 57 -7.14 -7.37 12.02
N SER A 58 -5.91 -7.83 12.18
CA SER A 58 -4.74 -6.95 12.35
C SER A 58 -4.46 -6.12 11.09
N CYS A 59 -4.62 -6.73 9.91
CA CYS A 59 -4.50 -6.03 8.63
C CYS A 59 -5.56 -4.92 8.50
N ARG A 60 -6.83 -5.23 8.81
CA ARG A 60 -7.94 -4.27 8.79
C ARG A 60 -7.69 -3.10 9.74
N GLN A 61 -7.36 -3.39 11.01
CA GLN A 61 -7.07 -2.35 11.99
C GLN A 61 -5.93 -1.42 11.53
N TYR A 62 -4.89 -1.97 10.89
CA TYR A 62 -3.82 -1.14 10.36
C TYR A 62 -4.31 -0.24 9.21
N ILE A 63 -5.06 -0.79 8.26
CA ILE A 63 -5.62 -0.05 7.13
C ILE A 63 -6.54 1.07 7.61
N GLU A 64 -7.42 0.80 8.58
CA GLU A 64 -8.39 1.77 9.11
C GLU A 64 -7.71 2.91 9.90
N ASN A 65 -6.58 2.63 10.54
CA ASN A 65 -5.81 3.63 11.29
C ASN A 65 -4.85 4.45 10.40
N LEU A 66 -4.65 4.05 9.15
CA LEU A 66 -3.85 4.83 8.20
C LEU A 66 -4.60 6.09 7.75
N SER A 67 -3.86 7.19 7.64
CA SER A 67 -4.40 8.44 7.08
C SER A 67 -4.94 8.21 5.67
N ALA A 68 -6.08 8.85 5.35
CA ALA A 68 -6.74 8.81 4.05
C ALA A 68 -5.87 9.36 2.90
N ASN A 69 -4.81 10.11 3.21
CA ASN A 69 -3.85 10.60 2.22
C ASN A 69 -2.84 9.53 1.76
N ASN A 70 -2.75 8.39 2.46
CA ASN A 70 -1.89 7.29 2.01
C ASN A 70 -2.54 6.56 0.85
N ARG A 71 -1.72 6.07 -0.08
CA ARG A 71 -2.19 5.21 -1.18
C ARG A 71 -1.72 3.78 -0.91
N LEU A 72 -2.67 2.85 -0.85
CA LEU A 72 -2.43 1.46 -0.50
C LEU A 72 -2.56 0.59 -1.74
N VAL A 73 -1.59 -0.31 -1.89
CA VAL A 73 -1.65 -1.45 -2.80
C VAL A 73 -1.73 -2.70 -1.93
N LEU A 74 -2.69 -3.57 -2.20
CA LEU A 74 -2.88 -4.80 -1.43
C LEU A 74 -2.64 -6.03 -2.29
N LEU A 75 -1.85 -6.97 -1.76
CA LEU A 75 -1.77 -8.34 -2.23
C LEU A 75 -2.48 -9.24 -1.23
N ILE A 76 -3.48 -10.01 -1.68
CA ILE A 76 -4.35 -10.78 -0.79
C ILE A 76 -4.49 -12.22 -1.29
N SER A 77 -4.24 -13.19 -0.41
CA SER A 77 -4.50 -14.60 -0.72
C SER A 77 -5.99 -14.85 -0.99
N ASN A 78 -6.29 -15.66 -2.01
CA ASN A 78 -7.64 -15.86 -2.53
C ASN A 78 -8.65 -16.27 -1.45
N HIS A 79 -8.25 -17.11 -0.51
CA HIS A 79 -9.13 -17.59 0.56
C HIS A 79 -9.50 -16.50 1.60
N LEU A 80 -8.72 -15.41 1.72
CA LEU A 80 -9.01 -14.27 2.60
C LEU A 80 -9.74 -13.12 1.89
N SER A 81 -9.76 -13.14 0.56
CA SER A 81 -10.29 -12.05 -0.27
C SER A 81 -11.74 -11.70 0.08
N ASN A 82 -12.60 -12.72 0.21
CA ASN A 82 -14.02 -12.57 0.53
C ASN A 82 -14.27 -11.96 1.91
N GLU A 83 -13.35 -12.12 2.85
CA GLU A 83 -13.50 -11.58 4.21
C GLU A 83 -13.10 -10.10 4.29
N ILE A 84 -12.00 -9.73 3.64
CA ILE A 84 -11.41 -8.39 3.81
C ILE A 84 -11.88 -7.38 2.76
N ILE A 85 -12.05 -7.78 1.49
CA ILE A 85 -12.37 -6.88 0.38
C ILE A 85 -13.67 -6.11 0.63
N PRO A 86 -14.79 -6.72 1.09
CA PRO A 86 -16.03 -5.99 1.33
C PRO A 86 -15.88 -4.82 2.31
N THR A 87 -14.93 -4.92 3.25
CA THR A 87 -14.65 -3.87 4.23
C THR A 87 -13.75 -2.78 3.68
N ILE A 88 -12.65 -3.15 3.01
CA ILE A 88 -11.60 -2.19 2.65
C ILE A 88 -11.80 -1.55 1.27
N HIS A 89 -12.55 -2.18 0.37
CA HIS A 89 -12.74 -1.65 -1.00
C HIS A 89 -13.48 -0.31 -1.02
N LYS A 90 -14.05 0.17 0.09
CA LYS A 90 -14.73 1.48 0.13
C LYS A 90 -13.81 2.62 0.57
N LEU A 91 -12.60 2.29 1.04
CA LEU A 91 -11.68 3.25 1.61
C LEU A 91 -10.93 3.99 0.51
N GLN A 92 -10.95 5.33 0.53
CA GLN A 92 -10.30 6.17 -0.49
C GLN A 92 -8.79 5.96 -0.60
N GLN A 93 -8.15 5.51 0.47
CA GLN A 93 -6.73 5.16 0.49
C GLN A 93 -6.41 3.90 -0.34
N VAL A 94 -7.37 3.02 -0.62
CA VAL A 94 -7.13 1.79 -1.38
C VAL A 94 -7.08 2.11 -2.88
N SER A 95 -5.92 1.93 -3.48
CA SER A 95 -5.68 2.23 -4.91
C SER A 95 -5.78 0.99 -5.78
N LEU A 96 -5.26 -0.13 -5.27
CA LEU A 96 -5.17 -1.39 -5.98
C LEU A 96 -5.33 -2.55 -5.01
N ILE A 97 -6.14 -3.54 -5.39
CA ILE A 97 -6.22 -4.84 -4.74
C ILE A 97 -5.90 -5.89 -5.79
N CYS A 98 -4.90 -6.71 -5.50
CA CYS A 98 -4.51 -7.87 -6.27
C CYS A 98 -4.81 -9.11 -5.42
N VAL A 99 -5.74 -9.93 -5.90
CA VAL A 99 -6.02 -11.24 -5.29
C VAL A 99 -5.19 -12.29 -6.01
N TYR A 100 -4.46 -13.10 -5.26
CA TYR A 100 -3.65 -14.19 -5.82
C TYR A 100 -3.93 -15.50 -5.09
N GLY A 101 -3.80 -16.61 -5.79
CA GLY A 101 -3.97 -17.93 -5.22
C GLY A 101 -3.80 -19.01 -6.26
N VAL A 102 -3.63 -20.24 -5.79
CA VAL A 102 -3.61 -21.41 -6.66
C VAL A 102 -5.05 -21.84 -6.89
N ASN A 103 -5.48 -21.85 -8.14
CA ASN A 103 -6.80 -22.34 -8.49
C ASN A 103 -6.77 -23.87 -8.34
N SER A 104 -7.54 -24.43 -7.39
CA SER A 104 -7.49 -25.86 -7.04
C SER A 104 -7.90 -26.80 -8.19
N VAL A 105 -8.51 -26.25 -9.24
CA VAL A 105 -8.98 -26.98 -10.42
C VAL A 105 -7.91 -27.07 -11.51
N THR A 106 -7.02 -26.08 -11.63
CA THR A 106 -6.04 -26.00 -12.74
C THR A 106 -4.57 -25.95 -12.29
N ASN A 107 -4.28 -25.83 -10.99
CA ASN A 107 -2.93 -25.56 -10.45
C ASN A 107 -2.26 -24.31 -11.06
N GLU A 108 -3.05 -23.39 -11.63
CA GLU A 108 -2.55 -22.14 -12.21
C GLU A 108 -2.69 -21.00 -11.19
N LYS A 109 -1.70 -20.09 -11.18
CA LYS A 109 -1.79 -18.84 -10.43
C LYS A 109 -2.81 -17.93 -11.12
N SER A 110 -3.95 -17.71 -10.49
CA SER A 110 -4.98 -16.78 -10.97
C SER A 110 -4.84 -15.44 -10.27
N PHE A 111 -4.95 -14.35 -11.04
CA PHE A 111 -4.89 -12.98 -10.55
C PHE A 111 -6.18 -12.25 -10.87
N GLU A 112 -6.84 -11.71 -9.85
CA GLU A 112 -7.95 -10.77 -10.02
C GLU A 112 -7.53 -9.39 -9.52
N GLN A 113 -7.75 -8.39 -10.38
CA GLN A 113 -7.36 -7.01 -10.11
C GLN A 113 -8.61 -6.15 -9.89
N PHE A 114 -8.65 -5.46 -8.75
CA PHE A 114 -9.61 -4.40 -8.49
C PHE A 114 -8.88 -3.07 -8.39
N SER A 115 -9.17 -2.15 -9.29
CA SER A 115 -8.66 -0.78 -9.24
C SER A 115 -9.81 0.18 -8.94
N GLN A 116 -9.63 1.02 -7.92
CA GLN A 116 -10.51 2.15 -7.70
C GLN A 116 -9.99 3.34 -8.49
N ASN A 117 -10.64 3.63 -9.62
CA ASN A 117 -10.43 4.86 -10.35
C ASN A 117 -11.05 6.02 -9.57
N ASN A 118 -10.44 6.41 -8.45
CA ASN A 118 -10.70 7.71 -7.84
C ASN A 118 -9.94 8.78 -8.64
N CYS A 119 -10.38 8.98 -9.89
CA CYS A 119 -10.11 10.22 -10.60
C CYS A 119 -10.84 11.34 -9.83
N ARG A 120 -10.04 12.29 -9.36
CA ARG A 120 -10.42 13.48 -8.62
C ARG A 120 -11.53 14.29 -9.28
#